data_AF-A0A821IPK9-F1
#
_entry.id   AF-A0A821IPK9-F1
#
_cell.length_a   1.000
_cell.length_b   1.000
_cell.length_c   1.000
_cell.angle_alpha   90.00
_cell.angle_beta   90.00
_cell.angle_gamma   90.00
#
_symmetry.space_group_name_H-M   'P 1'
#
loop_
_entity.id
_entity.type
_entity.pdbx_description
1 polymer ?
#
loop_
_entity_poly.entity_id
_entity_poly.type
_entity_poly.pdbx_seq_one_letter_code
_entity_poly.pdbx_strand_id
1 'polypeptide(L)' 'MKATITSYIKSCDKCSQFNVDRHKPPGFLQPIQPPNEVFQVLGMDWWGPTTTSLSGNRYVLVITDRLSGYVFAK' A
#
# COMPACT_ATOMS: atom_id res chain seq x y z
N MET A 1 -25.72 6.52 32.37
CA MET A 1 -24.63 5.54 32.61
C MET A 1 -23.86 5.17 31.34
N LYS A 2 -24.51 4.68 30.26
CA LYS A 2 -23.84 4.32 28.99
C LYS A 2 -22.93 5.43 28.43
N ALA A 3 -23.41 6.67 28.36
CA ALA A 3 -22.64 7.80 27.84
C ALA A 3 -21.33 8.05 28.62
N THR A 4 -21.38 7.95 29.95
CA THR A 4 -20.20 8.10 30.82
C THR A 4 -19.17 7.00 30.57
N ILE A 5 -19.62 5.75 30.46
CA ILE A 5 -18.76 4.60 30.14
C ILE A 5 -18.13 4.78 28.76
N THR A 6 -18.91 5.18 27.75
CA THR A 6 -18.39 5.46 26.40
C THR A 6 -17.36 6.58 26.42
N SER A 7 -17.60 7.66 27.19
CA SER A 7 -16.66 8.77 27.33
C SER A 7 -15.34 8.31 27.96
N TYR A 8 -15.42 7.50 29.02
CA TYR A 8 -14.24 6.94 29.69
C TYR A 8 -13.43 6.01 28.78
N ILE A 9 -14.11 5.11 28.06
CA ILE A 9 -13.46 4.20 27.11
C ILE A 9 -12.79 5.00 25.99
N LYS A 10 -13.45 6.05 25.48
CA LYS A 10 -12.89 6.95 24.44
C LYS A 10 -11.70 7.76 24.93
N SER A 11 -11.60 8.08 26.22
CA SER A 11 -10.47 8.81 26.80
C SER A 11 -9.34 7.91 27.29
N CYS A 12 -9.47 6.58 27.20
CA CYS A 12 -8.46 5.65 27.68
C CYS A 12 -7.42 5.34 26.58
N ASP A 13 -6.19 5.84 26.76
CA ASP A 13 -5.10 5.66 25.79
C ASP A 13 -4.80 4.18 25.51
N LYS A 14 -4.78 3.36 26.55
CA LYS A 14 -4.55 1.90 26.40
C LYS A 14 -5.64 1.27 25.55
N CYS A 15 -6.91 1.61 25.79
CA CYS A 15 -8.01 1.10 24.98
C CYS A 15 -7.92 1.57 23.53
N SER A 16 -7.54 2.83 23.30
CA SER A 16 -7.40 3.36 21.94
C SER A 16 -6.23 2.75 21.16
N GLN A 17 -5.15 2.34 21.83
CA GLN A 17 -3.96 1.78 21.18
C GLN A 17 -4.08 0.28 20.92
N PHE A 18 -4.67 -0.47 21.85
CA PHE A 18 -4.64 -1.94 21.81
C PHE A 18 -5.94 -2.58 21.33
N ASN A 19 -7.08 -1.88 21.39
CA ASN A 19 -8.32 -2.45 20.88
C ASN A 19 -8.34 -2.38 19.35
N VAL A 20 -8.72 -3.51 18.74
CA VAL A 20 -8.90 -3.58 17.29
C VAL A 20 -10.07 -2.71 16.86
N ASP A 21 -9.83 -1.82 15.91
CA ASP A 21 -10.88 -1.08 15.25
C ASP A 21 -11.73 -2.03 14.37
N ARG A 22 -13.05 -2.02 14.60
CA ARG A 22 -14.04 -2.82 13.86
C ARG A 22 -14.92 -1.97 12.94
N HIS A 23 -14.61 -0.69 12.76
CA HIS A 23 -15.29 0.13 11.77
C HIS A 23 -15.01 -0.42 10.36
N LYS A 24 -15.99 -0.27 9.48
CA LYS A 24 -15.79 -0.59 8.07
C LYS A 24 -14.73 0.35 7.51
N PRO A 25 -13.86 -0.12 6.61
CA PRO A 25 -12.91 0.75 5.93
C PRO A 25 -13.65 1.90 5.25
N PRO A 26 -13.05 3.10 5.21
CA PRO A 26 -13.68 4.27 4.62
C PRO A 26 -13.79 4.10 3.09
N GLY A 27 -15.01 3.86 2.61
CA GLY A 27 -15.35 3.86 1.18
C GLY A 27 -14.66 2.77 0.34
N PHE A 28 -14.89 2.85 -0.97
CA PHE A 28 -14.20 2.02 -1.96
C PHE A 28 -12.93 2.70 -2.46
N LEU A 29 -11.95 1.90 -2.88
CA LEU A 29 -10.76 2.40 -3.57
C LEU A 29 -11.20 3.17 -4.83
N GLN A 30 -10.72 4.40 -4.96
CA GLN A 30 -10.95 5.21 -6.17
C GLN A 30 -9.99 4.72 -7.26
N PRO A 31 -10.49 4.31 -8.43
CA PRO A 31 -9.63 3.85 -9.52
C PRO A 31 -8.79 5.00 -10.05
N ILE A 32 -7.53 4.71 -10.37
CA ILE A 32 -6.64 5.66 -11.06
C ILE A 32 -7.08 5.70 -12.52
N GLN A 33 -7.26 6.91 -13.05
CA GLN A 33 -7.62 7.09 -14.46
C GLN A 33 -6.51 6.52 -15.36
N PRO A 34 -6.85 5.75 -16.41
CA PRO A 34 -5.86 5.23 -17.33
C PRO A 34 -5.13 6.40 -18.04
N PRO A 35 -3.82 6.27 -18.30
CA PRO A 35 -3.11 7.26 -19.11
C PRO A 35 -3.62 7.26 -20.56
N ASN A 36 -3.39 8.35 -21.29
CA ASN A 36 -3.77 8.50 -22.69
C ASN A 36 -2.63 8.16 -23.66
N GLU A 37 -1.39 8.18 -23.18
CA GLU A 37 -0.19 7.92 -24.00
C GLU A 37 0.73 6.91 -23.33
N VAL A 38 1.46 6.15 -24.15
CA VAL A 38 2.48 5.20 -23.66
C VAL A 38 3.62 5.98 -22.99
N PHE A 39 4.14 5.45 -21.89
CA PHE A 39 5.15 6.08 -21.04
C PHE A 39 4.71 7.36 -20.31
N GLN A 40 3.41 7.69 -20.31
CA GLN A 40 2.90 8.83 -19.55
C GLN A 40 2.94 8.59 -18.03
N VAL A 41 2.67 7.36 -17.59
CA VAL A 41 2.70 6.98 -16.16
C VAL A 41 3.46 5.67 -16.01
N LEU A 42 4.54 5.71 -15.23
CA LEU A 42 5.36 4.54 -14.91
C LEU A 42 5.09 4.08 -13.48
N GLY A 43 4.83 2.79 -13.30
CA GLY A 43 4.91 2.13 -12.01
C GLY A 43 6.33 1.62 -11.79
N MET A 44 6.89 1.82 -10.61
CA MET A 44 8.20 1.30 -10.22
C MET A 44 8.08 0.53 -8.92
N ASP A 45 8.66 -0.66 -8.86
CA ASP A 45 8.68 -1.48 -7.65
C ASP A 45 9.97 -2.30 -7.57
N TRP A 46 10.33 -2.72 -6.35
CA TRP A 46 11.45 -3.62 -6.12
C TRP A 46 10.94 -5.02 -5.85
N TRP A 47 11.39 -5.98 -6.64
CA TRP A 47 11.14 -7.38 -6.36
C TRP A 47 12.31 -7.97 -5.58
N GLY A 48 12.05 -8.51 -4.39
CA GLY A 48 13.04 -9.21 -3.58
C GLY A 48 12.76 -9.15 -2.06
N PRO A 49 13.71 -9.58 -1.23
CA PRO A 49 15.05 -10.06 -1.59
C PRO A 49 15.07 -11.47 -2.23
N THR A 50 15.99 -11.68 -3.17
CA THR A 50 16.24 -12.95 -3.86
C THR A 50 17.56 -13.57 -3.41
N THR A 51 17.88 -14.74 -3.98
CA THR A 51 19.26 -15.25 -3.96
C THR A 51 20.19 -14.23 -4.59
N THR A 52 21.40 -14.11 -4.03
CA THR A 52 22.41 -13.18 -4.53
C THR A 52 22.87 -13.63 -5.91
N SER A 53 22.72 -12.76 -6.91
CA SER A 53 23.25 -12.96 -8.25
C SER A 53 24.78 -12.97 -8.25
N LEU A 54 25.38 -13.41 -9.36
CA LEU A 54 26.85 -13.40 -9.55
C LEU A 54 27.46 -11.99 -9.40
N SER A 55 26.69 -10.95 -9.69
CA SER A 55 27.10 -9.54 -9.55
C SER A 55 26.79 -8.94 -8.18
N GLY A 56 26.31 -9.74 -7.22
CA GLY A 56 26.02 -9.29 -5.85
C GLY A 56 24.62 -8.69 -5.64
N ASN A 57 23.79 -8.60 -6.68
CA ASN A 57 22.43 -8.06 -6.55
C ASN A 57 21.47 -9.07 -5.91
N ARG A 58 20.54 -8.57 -5.10
CA ARG A 58 19.49 -9.34 -4.40
C ARG A 58 18.08 -8.83 -4.67
N TYR A 59 17.94 -7.83 -5.51
CA TYR A 59 16.67 -7.21 -5.85
C TYR A 59 16.65 -6.94 -7.35
N VAL A 60 15.45 -6.95 -7.90
CA VAL A 60 15.19 -6.57 -9.29
C VAL A 60 14.34 -5.31 -9.26
N LEU A 61 14.77 -4.27 -9.97
CA LEU A 61 13.93 -3.10 -10.22
C LEU A 61 12.97 -3.42 -11.35
N VAL A 62 11.66 -3.35 -11.07
CA VAL A 62 10.59 -3.55 -12.03
C VAL A 62 9.98 -2.19 -12.36
N ILE A 63 9.96 -1.83 -13.64
CA ILE A 63 9.34 -0.62 -14.15
C ILE A 63 8.28 -1.03 -15.18
N THR A 64 7.05 -0.57 -14.99
CA THR A 64 5.91 -0.92 -15.84
C THR A 64 5.25 0.34 -16.40
N ASP A 65 5.08 0.42 -17.71
CA ASP A 65 4.20 1.41 -18.33
C ASP A 65 2.74 1.08 -18.04
N ARG A 66 2.01 2.01 -17.42
CA ARG A 66 0.64 1.77 -16.96
C ARG A 66 -0.39 1.66 -18.08
N LEU A 67 -0.10 2.21 -19.27
CA LEU A 67 -1.02 2.12 -20.40
C LEU A 67 -0.85 0.82 -21.18
N SER A 68 0.37 0.54 -21.65
CA SER A 68 0.66 -0.64 -22.49
C SER A 68 0.88 -1.92 -21.68
N GLY A 69 1.18 -1.82 -20.39
CA GLY A 69 1.64 -2.93 -19.57
C GLY A 69 3.07 -3.39 -19.90
N TYR A 70 3.82 -2.61 -20.68
CA TYR A 70 5.22 -2.92 -21.00
C TYR A 70 6.09 -2.92 -19.74
N VAL A 71 6.94 -3.93 -19.58
CA VAL A 71 7.77 -4.12 -18.37
C VAL A 71 9.27 -4.10 -18.70
N PHE A 72 10.02 -3.31 -17.95
CA PHE A 72 11.46 -3.39 -17.83
C PHE A 72 11.82 -3.97 -16.44
N ALA A 73 12.62 -5.04 -16.40
CA ALA A 73 13.08 -5.66 -15.16
C ALA A 73 14.60 -5.88 -15.20
N LYS A 74 15.32 -5.44 -14.16
CA LYS A 74 16.78 -5.62 -14.06
C LYS A 74 17.27 -5.80 -12.62
#